data_AF-A0A7C3V6A7-F1
#
_entry.id   AF-A0A7C3V6A7-F1
#
_cell.length_a   1.000
_cell.length_b   1.000
_cell.length_c   1.000
_cell.angle_alpha   90.00
_cell.angle_beta   90.00
_cell.angle_gamma   90.00
#
_symmetry.space_group_name_H-M   'P 1'
#
loop_
_entity.id
_entity.type
_entity.pdbx_description
1 polymer ?
#
loop_
_entity_poly.entity_id
_entity_poly.type
_entity_poly.pdbx_seq_one_letter_code
_entity_poly.pdbx_strand_id
1 'polypeptide(L)'
;MSSLIKTDCVFYDVLLQVVKSMVDPVEEQINLMIDGVDAAIAGKYPFTLRDLIEHPLDYRDRPTILVEIENLKADIADYFAKRKMGVTEVMSTYMKDAAKAEEVAKQFEKVINSAAKSAKKPIVSPIVFVRKEDEDEILFVNKFDEDTSPKLIDALVSNCLFVVDASMEVDGFKVGRWVFPDPSGKNRAIYVSFPINPAGALDIARDQMLLALDVIKSEIMNQLALEGRPMPISPAPAAPVPAKGAESKPPESKPPASGGTNKK
;
A
#
# COMPACT_ATOMS: atom_id res chain seq x y z
N MET A 1 -9.32 -33.74 -27.49
CA MET A 1 -9.02 -33.26 -26.12
C MET A 1 -7.81 -32.34 -26.18
N SER A 2 -7.97 -31.09 -26.64
CA SER A 2 -6.84 -30.15 -26.77
C SER A 2 -7.32 -28.70 -26.71
N SER A 3 -8.09 -28.36 -25.66
CA SER A 3 -8.57 -27.00 -25.43
C SER A 3 -8.39 -26.50 -23.99
N LEU A 4 -7.70 -27.25 -23.13
CA LEU A 4 -7.53 -26.91 -21.71
C LEU A 4 -6.19 -26.25 -21.36
N ILE A 5 -5.24 -26.15 -22.30
CA ILE A 5 -3.88 -25.63 -22.03
C ILE A 5 -3.73 -24.13 -22.37
N LYS A 6 -4.76 -23.48 -22.95
CA LYS A 6 -4.69 -22.06 -23.35
C LYS A 6 -5.19 -21.06 -22.30
N THR A 7 -5.75 -21.52 -21.19
CA THR A 7 -6.28 -20.64 -20.13
C THR A 7 -5.23 -20.22 -19.11
N ASP A 8 -4.13 -20.98 -18.98
CA ASP A 8 -3.12 -20.78 -17.94
C ASP A 8 -2.20 -19.58 -18.21
N CYS A 9 -2.01 -19.18 -19.47
CA CYS A 9 -1.23 -17.98 -19.80
C CYS A 9 -2.01 -16.68 -19.58
N VAL A 10 -3.33 -16.67 -19.77
CA VAL A 10 -4.12 -15.42 -19.77
C VAL A 10 -4.28 -14.87 -18.36
N PHE A 11 -4.42 -15.72 -17.35
CA PHE A 11 -4.53 -15.26 -15.97
C PHE A 11 -3.19 -14.73 -15.45
N TYR A 12 -2.08 -15.40 -15.79
CA TYR A 12 -0.73 -14.96 -15.43
C TYR A 12 -0.35 -13.66 -16.13
N ASP A 13 -0.65 -13.51 -17.43
CA ASP A 13 -0.40 -12.28 -18.18
C ASP A 13 -1.27 -11.11 -17.71
N VAL A 14 -2.53 -11.35 -17.33
CA VAL A 14 -3.40 -10.31 -16.75
C VAL A 14 -2.96 -9.93 -15.34
N LEU A 15 -2.51 -10.88 -14.53
CA LEU A 15 -1.99 -10.59 -13.18
C LEU A 15 -0.65 -9.83 -13.25
N LEU A 16 0.27 -10.26 -14.13
CA LEU A 16 1.50 -9.54 -14.44
C LEU A 16 1.21 -8.17 -15.04
N GLN A 17 0.21 -8.04 -15.92
CA GLN A 17 -0.20 -6.74 -16.47
C GLN A 17 -0.85 -5.86 -15.42
N VAL A 18 -1.63 -6.37 -14.47
CA VAL A 18 -2.18 -5.57 -13.36
C VAL A 18 -1.06 -5.08 -12.43
N VAL A 19 -0.05 -5.92 -12.18
CA VAL A 19 1.15 -5.54 -11.42
C VAL A 19 2.03 -4.54 -12.18
N LYS A 20 2.24 -4.75 -13.49
CA LYS A 20 3.08 -3.89 -14.35
C LYS A 20 2.40 -2.59 -14.80
N SER A 21 1.09 -2.59 -15.01
CA SER A 21 0.34 -1.41 -15.51
C SER A 21 0.04 -0.37 -14.44
N MET A 22 0.33 -0.68 -13.16
CA MET A 22 0.01 0.24 -12.08
C MET A 22 1.12 1.25 -11.79
N VAL A 23 2.42 1.00 -11.99
CA VAL A 23 3.43 1.99 -11.56
C VAL A 23 4.89 1.80 -12.05
N ASP A 24 5.40 2.68 -12.92
CA ASP A 24 6.85 2.73 -13.24
C ASP A 24 7.74 3.25 -12.07
N PRO A 25 7.35 4.27 -11.26
CA PRO A 25 8.17 4.70 -10.12
C PRO A 25 8.00 3.88 -8.83
N VAL A 26 7.10 2.89 -8.78
CA VAL A 26 6.88 2.03 -7.59
C VAL A 26 7.36 0.60 -7.82
N GLU A 27 7.61 0.14 -9.06
CA GLU A 27 8.22 -1.18 -9.31
C GLU A 27 9.63 -1.29 -8.67
N GLU A 28 10.46 -0.25 -8.78
CA GLU A 28 11.76 -0.21 -8.08
C GLU A 28 11.61 -0.23 -6.55
N GLN A 29 10.61 0.46 -6.01
CA GLN A 29 10.35 0.48 -4.57
C GLN A 29 9.83 -0.87 -4.06
N ILE A 30 8.93 -1.53 -4.81
CA ILE A 30 8.43 -2.86 -4.48
C ILE A 30 9.58 -3.86 -4.50
N ASN A 31 10.44 -3.81 -5.51
CA ASN A 31 11.62 -4.68 -5.58
C ASN A 31 12.55 -4.50 -4.38
N LEU A 32 12.83 -3.26 -3.96
CA LEU A 32 13.61 -2.98 -2.76
C LEU A 32 12.93 -3.51 -1.48
N MET A 33 11.59 -3.49 -1.42
CA MET A 33 10.84 -4.05 -0.30
C MET A 33 10.86 -5.57 -0.29
N ILE A 34 10.78 -6.23 -1.46
CA ILE A 34 10.93 -7.69 -1.60
C ILE A 34 12.31 -8.10 -1.09
N ASP A 35 13.37 -7.42 -1.52
CA ASP A 35 14.74 -7.71 -1.06
C ASP A 35 14.89 -7.53 0.46
N GLY A 36 14.20 -6.53 1.03
CA GLY A 36 14.16 -6.30 2.47
C GLY A 36 13.45 -7.41 3.23
N VAL A 37 12.34 -7.94 2.69
CA VAL A 37 11.65 -9.11 3.24
C VAL A 37 12.52 -10.35 3.11
N ASP A 38 13.15 -10.58 1.95
CA ASP A 38 14.05 -11.71 1.72
C ASP A 38 15.18 -11.77 2.73
N ALA A 39 15.80 -10.62 3.00
CA ALA A 39 16.80 -10.50 4.06
C ALA A 39 16.22 -10.81 5.46
N ALA A 40 14.98 -10.40 5.74
CA ALA A 40 14.34 -10.61 7.04
C ALA A 40 13.88 -12.07 7.27
N ILE A 41 13.59 -12.81 6.21
CA ILE A 41 13.15 -14.20 6.28
C ILE A 41 14.28 -15.20 5.96
N ALA A 42 15.46 -14.71 5.61
CA ALA A 42 16.62 -15.53 5.26
C ALA A 42 16.89 -16.60 6.32
N GLY A 43 16.94 -17.87 5.90
CA GLY A 43 17.17 -19.01 6.77
C GLY A 43 15.95 -19.53 7.54
N LYS A 44 14.80 -18.84 7.51
CA LYS A 44 13.52 -19.38 8.00
C LYS A 44 12.85 -20.29 6.98
N TYR A 45 12.99 -19.91 5.71
CA TYR A 45 12.47 -20.66 4.56
C TYR A 45 13.63 -21.04 3.64
N PRO A 46 13.56 -22.19 2.96
CA PRO A 46 14.54 -22.60 1.98
C PRO A 46 14.26 -22.03 0.57
N PHE A 47 13.59 -20.89 0.51
CA PHE A 47 13.31 -20.13 -0.70
C PHE A 47 13.28 -18.64 -0.34
N THR A 48 13.45 -17.78 -1.34
CA THR A 48 13.18 -16.35 -1.19
C THR A 48 11.72 -16.06 -1.55
N LEU A 49 11.16 -14.97 -1.01
CA LEU A 49 9.88 -14.42 -1.44
C LEU A 49 9.92 -14.14 -2.95
N ARG A 50 11.03 -13.60 -3.47
CA ARG A 50 11.21 -13.35 -4.90
C ARG A 50 11.05 -14.62 -5.73
N ASP A 51 11.77 -15.69 -5.39
CA ASP A 51 11.69 -16.96 -6.12
C ASP A 51 10.29 -17.56 -6.05
N LEU A 52 9.63 -17.45 -4.88
CA LEU A 52 8.26 -17.93 -4.71
C LEU A 52 7.25 -17.14 -5.57
N ILE A 53 7.44 -15.83 -5.73
CA ILE A 53 6.60 -14.97 -6.58
C ILE A 53 6.82 -15.28 -8.06
N GLU A 54 8.07 -15.41 -8.49
CA GLU A 54 8.43 -15.59 -9.89
C GLU A 54 8.16 -17.03 -10.38
N HIS A 55 8.31 -18.02 -9.50
CA HIS A 55 8.23 -19.44 -9.84
C HIS A 55 7.37 -20.25 -8.84
N PRO A 56 6.09 -19.87 -8.61
CA PRO A 56 5.27 -20.48 -7.56
C PRO A 56 5.05 -22.00 -7.73
N LEU A 57 5.02 -22.47 -8.98
CA LEU A 57 4.76 -23.88 -9.28
C LEU A 57 5.96 -24.80 -8.99
N ASP A 58 7.18 -24.27 -8.92
CA ASP A 58 8.38 -25.04 -8.57
C ASP A 58 8.34 -25.53 -7.12
N TYR A 59 7.50 -24.89 -6.29
CA TYR A 59 7.35 -25.19 -4.87
C TYR A 59 6.14 -26.10 -4.56
N ARG A 60 5.29 -26.43 -5.55
CA ARG A 60 4.01 -27.15 -5.32
C ARG A 60 4.18 -28.55 -4.73
N ASP A 61 5.28 -29.22 -5.03
CA ASP A 61 5.57 -30.59 -4.59
C ASP A 61 6.10 -30.65 -3.15
N ARG A 62 6.33 -29.49 -2.52
CA ARG A 62 6.80 -29.43 -1.14
C ARG A 62 5.65 -29.70 -0.16
N PRO A 63 5.78 -30.68 0.75
CA PRO A 63 4.69 -31.07 1.65
C PRO A 63 4.19 -29.94 2.56
N THR A 64 5.04 -28.95 2.85
CA THR A 64 4.77 -27.87 3.81
C THR A 64 4.46 -26.53 3.16
N ILE A 65 4.43 -26.42 1.82
CA ILE A 65 4.41 -25.11 1.14
C ILE A 65 3.21 -24.24 1.52
N LEU A 66 2.01 -24.82 1.66
CA LEU A 66 0.82 -24.06 2.04
C LEU A 66 0.93 -23.47 3.45
N VAL A 67 1.62 -24.18 4.36
CA VAL A 67 1.89 -23.73 5.73
C VAL A 67 2.98 -22.68 5.74
N GLU A 68 4.02 -22.90 4.94
CA GLU A 68 5.13 -21.97 4.76
C GLU A 68 4.63 -20.62 4.23
N ILE A 69 3.69 -20.62 3.27
CA ILE A 69 3.02 -19.42 2.76
C ILE A 69 2.25 -18.68 3.86
N GLU A 70 1.47 -19.38 4.69
CA GLU A 70 0.73 -18.74 5.78
C GLU A 70 1.65 -18.13 6.84
N ASN A 71 2.72 -18.84 7.20
CA ASN A 71 3.74 -18.30 8.10
C ASN A 71 4.44 -17.09 7.48
N LEU A 72 4.70 -17.13 6.16
CA LEU A 72 5.37 -16.05 5.45
C LEU A 72 4.51 -14.78 5.43
N LYS A 73 3.18 -14.89 5.30
CA LYS A 73 2.27 -13.74 5.45
C LYS A 73 2.43 -13.06 6.82
N ALA A 74 2.52 -13.86 7.89
CA ALA A 74 2.74 -13.32 9.24
C ALA A 74 4.10 -12.64 9.37
N ASP A 75 5.16 -13.24 8.82
CA ASP A 75 6.51 -12.66 8.80
C ASP A 75 6.59 -11.36 7.98
N ILE A 76 5.89 -11.28 6.84
CA ILE A 76 5.75 -10.05 6.04
C ILE A 76 5.04 -8.97 6.85
N ALA A 77 3.90 -9.31 7.45
CA ALA A 77 3.14 -8.35 8.27
C ALA A 77 4.00 -7.80 9.43
N ASP A 78 4.78 -8.67 10.10
CA ASP A 78 5.70 -8.28 11.17
C ASP A 78 6.87 -7.42 10.66
N TYR A 79 7.46 -7.75 9.50
CA TYR A 79 8.51 -6.93 8.87
C TYR A 79 8.02 -5.50 8.62
N PHE A 80 6.85 -5.35 8.00
CA PHE A 80 6.28 -4.04 7.71
C PHE A 80 5.86 -3.31 8.98
N ALA A 81 5.32 -4.00 10.00
CA ALA A 81 5.01 -3.40 11.30
C ALA A 81 6.27 -2.84 11.99
N LYS A 82 7.38 -3.60 12.00
CA LYS A 82 8.67 -3.15 12.55
C LYS A 82 9.26 -1.97 11.78
N ARG A 83 9.19 -2.00 10.44
CA ARG A 83 9.58 -0.85 9.61
C ARG A 83 8.71 0.37 9.89
N LYS A 84 7.41 0.18 10.12
CA LYS A 84 6.45 1.24 10.46
C LYS A 84 6.77 1.90 11.81
N MET A 85 7.21 1.11 12.80
CA MET A 85 7.69 1.63 14.09
C MET A 85 8.96 2.49 13.95
N GLY A 86 9.75 2.29 12.89
CA GLY A 86 10.92 3.13 12.58
C GLY A 86 10.57 4.44 11.88
N VAL A 87 9.31 4.65 11.47
CA VAL A 87 8.85 5.84 10.73
C VAL A 87 7.69 6.57 11.42
N THR A 88 7.46 6.36 12.72
CA THR A 88 6.37 6.97 13.49
C THR A 88 6.40 8.49 13.49
N GLU A 89 7.60 9.09 13.53
CA GLU A 89 7.78 10.54 13.41
C GLU A 89 7.47 11.05 11.99
N VAL A 90 7.74 10.21 10.98
CA VAL A 90 7.34 10.44 9.59
C VAL A 90 5.82 10.38 9.44
N MET A 91 5.13 9.52 10.20
CA MET A 91 3.67 9.44 10.18
C MET A 91 2.98 10.69 10.75
N SER A 92 3.53 11.28 11.82
CA SER A 92 3.01 12.57 12.33
C SER A 92 3.24 13.71 11.34
N THR A 93 4.40 13.71 10.67
CA THR A 93 4.74 14.69 9.63
C THR A 93 3.82 14.53 8.41
N TYR A 94 3.61 13.28 7.99
CA TYR A 94 2.69 12.92 6.92
C TYR A 94 1.27 13.43 7.18
N MET A 95 0.71 13.19 8.37
CA MET A 95 -0.65 13.65 8.70
C MET A 95 -0.76 15.19 8.67
N LYS A 96 0.31 15.89 9.07
CA LYS A 96 0.38 17.36 8.95
C LYS A 96 0.46 17.80 7.50
N ASP A 97 1.28 17.13 6.70
CA ASP A 97 1.41 17.41 5.26
C ASP A 97 0.12 17.09 4.51
N ALA A 98 -0.65 16.09 4.95
CA ALA A 98 -1.93 15.68 4.38
C ALA A 98 -2.99 16.73 4.65
N ALA A 99 -3.08 17.18 5.89
CA ALA A 99 -3.94 18.29 6.29
C ALA A 99 -3.60 19.57 5.52
N LYS A 100 -2.30 19.86 5.32
CA LYS A 100 -1.85 21.01 4.53
C LYS A 100 -2.20 20.85 3.05
N ALA A 101 -1.99 19.67 2.47
CA ALA A 101 -2.38 19.39 1.09
C ALA A 101 -3.90 19.54 0.90
N GLU A 102 -4.70 19.08 1.87
CA GLU A 102 -6.14 19.26 1.85
C GLU A 102 -6.55 20.75 1.91
N GLU A 103 -5.88 21.54 2.76
CA GLU A 103 -6.11 22.98 2.83
C GLU A 103 -5.80 23.68 1.49
N VAL A 104 -4.65 23.36 0.89
CA VAL A 104 -4.28 23.87 -0.44
C VAL A 104 -5.29 23.41 -1.49
N ALA A 105 -5.72 22.14 -1.44
CA ALA A 105 -6.72 21.60 -2.36
C ALA A 105 -8.05 22.37 -2.27
N LYS A 106 -8.52 22.68 -1.05
CA LYS A 106 -9.73 23.49 -0.83
C LYS A 106 -9.60 24.89 -1.42
N GLN A 107 -8.43 25.51 -1.33
CA GLN A 107 -8.17 26.84 -1.91
C GLN A 107 -8.20 26.80 -3.44
N PHE A 108 -7.51 25.82 -4.06
CA PHE A 108 -7.56 25.62 -5.50
C PHE A 108 -8.99 25.30 -5.99
N GLU A 109 -9.68 24.37 -5.32
CA GLU A 109 -11.06 23.99 -5.65
C GLU A 109 -12.01 25.19 -5.66
N LYS A 110 -11.93 26.05 -4.64
CA LYS A 110 -12.76 27.26 -4.57
C LYS A 110 -12.55 28.16 -5.78
N VAL A 111 -11.30 28.36 -6.20
CA VAL A 111 -10.97 29.26 -7.31
C VAL A 111 -11.28 28.61 -8.66
N ILE A 112 -11.01 27.32 -8.85
CA ILE A 112 -11.39 26.56 -10.04
C ILE A 112 -12.91 26.59 -10.23
N ASN A 113 -13.68 26.36 -9.17
CA ASN A 113 -15.14 26.41 -9.21
C ASN A 113 -15.65 27.80 -9.62
N SER A 114 -15.04 28.86 -9.08
CA SER A 114 -15.37 30.24 -9.41
C SER A 114 -15.04 30.58 -10.87
N ALA A 115 -13.84 30.22 -11.33
CA ALA A 115 -13.38 30.44 -12.69
C ALA A 115 -14.24 29.68 -13.71
N ALA A 116 -14.51 28.39 -13.45
CA ALA A 116 -15.31 27.54 -14.34
C ALA A 116 -16.73 28.06 -14.46
N LYS A 117 -17.35 28.47 -13.34
CA LYS A 117 -18.66 29.12 -13.34
C LYS A 117 -18.68 30.39 -14.19
N SER A 118 -17.66 31.24 -14.04
CA SER A 118 -17.54 32.52 -14.77
C SER A 118 -17.33 32.31 -16.27
N ALA A 119 -16.49 31.34 -16.63
CA ALA A 119 -16.20 30.94 -18.02
C ALA A 119 -17.26 29.99 -18.62
N LYS A 120 -18.31 29.62 -17.86
CA LYS A 120 -19.36 28.66 -18.23
C LYS A 120 -18.79 27.31 -18.69
N LYS A 121 -17.73 26.84 -18.03
CA LYS A 121 -17.12 25.52 -18.26
C LYS A 121 -17.74 24.50 -17.30
N PRO A 122 -18.17 23.33 -17.78
CA PRO A 122 -18.64 22.28 -16.89
C PRO A 122 -17.47 21.68 -16.11
N ILE A 123 -17.75 21.25 -14.89
CA ILE A 123 -16.84 20.47 -14.06
C ILE A 123 -17.39 19.04 -14.01
N VAL A 124 -16.53 18.07 -14.31
CA VAL A 124 -16.88 16.65 -14.39
C VAL A 124 -16.03 15.89 -13.37
N SER A 125 -16.66 15.08 -12.53
CA SER A 125 -16.00 14.21 -11.56
C SER A 125 -16.24 12.75 -11.95
N PRO A 126 -15.44 12.19 -12.87
CA PRO A 126 -15.64 10.84 -13.38
C PRO A 126 -15.28 9.78 -12.34
N ILE A 127 -15.99 8.65 -12.36
CA ILE A 127 -15.63 7.46 -11.55
C ILE A 127 -14.32 6.84 -12.07
N VAL A 128 -14.13 6.83 -13.39
CA VAL A 128 -12.94 6.32 -14.05
C VAL A 128 -12.45 7.37 -15.06
N PHE A 129 -11.18 7.73 -14.95
CA PHE A 129 -10.52 8.67 -15.85
C PHE A 129 -9.26 8.03 -16.43
N VAL A 130 -9.37 7.50 -17.65
CA VAL A 130 -8.25 6.88 -18.37
C VAL A 130 -7.57 7.94 -19.21
N ARG A 131 -6.27 8.13 -19.00
CA ARG A 131 -5.46 9.13 -19.70
C ARG A 131 -4.01 8.65 -19.83
N LYS A 132 -3.29 9.24 -20.77
CA LYS A 132 -1.85 9.09 -20.92
C LYS A 132 -1.16 10.24 -20.21
N GLU A 133 -0.76 10.05 -18.95
CA GLU A 133 -0.21 11.14 -18.12
C GLU A 133 1.15 11.66 -18.62
N ASP A 134 1.87 10.85 -19.40
CA ASP A 134 3.15 11.18 -20.01
C ASP A 134 3.05 12.23 -21.13
N GLU A 135 1.86 12.42 -21.70
CA GLU A 135 1.58 13.42 -22.74
C GLU A 135 1.10 14.77 -22.15
N ASP A 136 0.96 14.85 -20.83
CA ASP A 136 0.37 15.98 -20.12
C ASP A 136 1.40 16.97 -19.55
N GLU A 137 1.05 18.26 -19.54
CA GLU A 137 1.80 19.28 -18.80
C GLU A 137 1.27 19.33 -17.36
N ILE A 138 1.98 18.67 -16.43
CA ILE A 138 1.55 18.52 -15.03
C ILE A 138 2.28 19.53 -14.14
N LEU A 139 1.50 20.35 -13.42
CA LEU A 139 1.99 21.29 -12.43
C LEU A 139 1.77 20.73 -11.03
N PHE A 140 2.86 20.42 -10.34
CA PHE A 140 2.83 20.02 -8.93
C PHE A 140 2.89 21.26 -8.03
N VAL A 141 1.87 21.42 -7.18
CA VAL A 141 1.74 22.59 -6.29
C VAL A 141 1.65 22.16 -4.83
N ASN A 142 2.40 22.79 -3.94
CA ASN A 142 2.38 22.49 -2.49
C ASN A 142 1.90 23.67 -1.63
N LYS A 143 1.51 24.77 -2.29
CA LYS A 143 0.96 25.98 -1.68
C LYS A 143 -0.01 26.65 -2.65
N PHE A 144 -0.96 27.39 -2.10
CA PHE A 144 -1.75 28.35 -2.85
C PHE A 144 -1.14 29.74 -2.68
N ASP A 145 -0.92 30.44 -3.79
CA ASP A 145 -0.38 31.78 -3.80
C ASP A 145 -1.47 32.74 -4.28
N GLU A 146 -1.91 33.65 -3.41
CA GLU A 146 -3.09 34.49 -3.66
C GLU A 146 -2.92 35.41 -4.88
N ASP A 147 -1.68 35.74 -5.26
CA ASP A 147 -1.39 36.64 -6.38
C ASP A 147 -1.26 35.91 -7.72
N THR A 148 -0.76 34.68 -7.73
CA THR A 148 -0.41 33.93 -8.94
C THR A 148 -1.34 32.75 -9.23
N SER A 149 -1.76 32.00 -8.22
CA SER A 149 -2.63 30.83 -8.40
C SER A 149 -3.95 31.18 -9.09
N PRO A 150 -4.68 32.25 -8.70
CA PRO A 150 -5.93 32.61 -9.39
C PRO A 150 -5.72 32.94 -10.88
N LYS A 151 -4.67 33.69 -11.22
CA LYS A 151 -4.38 34.08 -12.61
C LYS A 151 -4.06 32.87 -13.48
N LEU A 152 -3.29 31.93 -12.93
CA LEU A 152 -3.00 30.67 -13.62
C LEU A 152 -4.29 29.87 -13.83
N ILE A 153 -5.10 29.69 -12.79
CA ILE A 153 -6.37 28.94 -12.87
C ILE A 153 -7.31 29.58 -13.90
N ASP A 154 -7.47 30.90 -13.88
CA ASP A 154 -8.30 31.63 -14.85
C ASP A 154 -7.82 31.40 -16.29
N ALA A 155 -6.50 31.41 -16.52
CA ALA A 155 -5.92 31.14 -17.84
C ALA A 155 -6.16 29.69 -18.29
N LEU A 156 -6.01 28.71 -17.38
CA LEU A 156 -6.26 27.29 -17.69
C LEU A 156 -7.74 27.03 -18.00
N VAL A 157 -8.63 27.54 -17.15
CA VAL A 157 -10.08 27.35 -17.29
C VAL A 157 -10.64 28.07 -18.52
N SER A 158 -10.13 29.26 -18.85
CA SER A 158 -10.61 30.00 -20.03
C SER A 158 -10.32 29.24 -21.33
N ASN A 159 -9.20 28.53 -21.40
CA ASN A 159 -8.75 27.80 -22.58
C ASN A 159 -9.26 26.36 -22.65
N CYS A 160 -9.71 25.77 -21.53
CA CYS A 160 -10.15 24.38 -21.54
C CYS A 160 -11.55 24.18 -22.15
N LEU A 161 -11.86 22.95 -22.56
CA LEU A 161 -13.19 22.54 -22.96
C LEU A 161 -14.12 22.37 -21.74
N PHE A 162 -13.59 21.72 -20.71
CA PHE A 162 -14.22 21.44 -19.42
C PHE A 162 -13.13 21.27 -18.36
N VAL A 163 -13.51 21.14 -17.09
CA VAL A 163 -12.58 20.79 -16.01
C VAL A 163 -12.90 19.37 -15.56
N VAL A 164 -11.88 18.52 -15.46
CA VAL A 164 -11.99 17.22 -14.80
C VAL A 164 -11.51 17.38 -13.37
N ASP A 165 -12.37 17.10 -12.40
CA ASP A 165 -11.96 16.92 -11.01
C ASP A 165 -11.69 15.43 -10.77
N ALA A 166 -10.41 15.09 -10.70
CA ALA A 166 -9.91 13.74 -10.41
C ALA A 166 -9.33 13.66 -8.99
N SER A 167 -9.75 14.57 -8.10
CA SER A 167 -9.33 14.56 -6.71
C SER A 167 -9.73 13.27 -6.01
N MET A 168 -8.90 12.80 -5.09
CA MET A 168 -9.10 11.54 -4.36
C MET A 168 -8.97 11.76 -2.86
N GLU A 169 -9.55 10.84 -2.09
CA GLU A 169 -9.39 10.81 -0.64
C GLU A 169 -8.29 9.82 -0.26
N VAL A 170 -7.33 10.26 0.55
CA VAL A 170 -6.20 9.47 1.05
C VAL A 170 -6.16 9.64 2.56
N ASP A 171 -6.34 8.56 3.31
CA ASP A 171 -6.34 8.56 4.78
C ASP A 171 -7.29 9.61 5.42
N GLY A 172 -8.44 9.88 4.78
CA GLY A 172 -9.41 10.87 5.23
C GLY A 172 -9.15 12.31 4.75
N PHE A 173 -8.09 12.53 3.97
CA PHE A 173 -7.73 13.85 3.43
C PHE A 173 -7.96 13.90 1.92
N LYS A 174 -8.58 14.98 1.43
CA LYS A 174 -8.76 15.22 -0.01
C LYS A 174 -7.47 15.72 -0.65
N VAL A 175 -6.93 14.98 -1.61
CA VAL A 175 -5.79 15.38 -2.45
C VAL A 175 -6.33 15.90 -3.78
N GLY A 176 -6.10 17.19 -4.03
CA GLY A 176 -6.61 17.91 -5.20
C GLY A 176 -5.92 17.51 -6.50
N ARG A 177 -6.69 17.11 -7.51
CA ARG A 177 -6.20 16.87 -8.87
C ARG A 177 -7.21 17.38 -9.89
N TRP A 178 -6.79 18.33 -10.72
CA TRP A 178 -7.64 18.88 -11.77
C TRP A 178 -6.95 18.83 -13.12
N VAL A 179 -7.70 18.42 -14.14
CA VAL A 179 -7.23 18.41 -15.53
C VAL A 179 -8.06 19.38 -16.36
N PHE A 180 -7.37 20.09 -17.25
CA PHE A 180 -7.88 21.13 -18.12
C PHE A 180 -7.64 20.71 -19.57
N PRO A 181 -8.52 19.88 -20.17
CA PRO A 181 -8.38 19.48 -21.56
C PRO A 181 -8.52 20.67 -22.52
N ASP A 182 -7.51 20.89 -23.35
CA ASP A 182 -7.46 21.96 -24.34
C ASP A 182 -8.02 21.48 -25.69
N PRO A 183 -8.73 22.33 -26.45
CA PRO A 183 -9.16 22.01 -27.83
C PRO A 183 -8.03 21.58 -28.77
N SER A 184 -6.80 22.01 -28.51
CA SER A 184 -5.60 21.63 -29.28
C SER A 184 -5.09 20.21 -29.00
N GLY A 185 -5.70 19.49 -28.06
CA GLY A 185 -5.30 18.15 -27.65
C GLY A 185 -4.21 18.10 -26.58
N LYS A 186 -3.69 19.26 -26.13
CA LYS A 186 -2.74 19.33 -25.00
C LYS A 186 -3.50 19.43 -23.68
N ASN A 187 -3.35 18.45 -22.82
CA ASN A 187 -3.94 18.53 -21.49
C ASN A 187 -2.94 19.17 -20.52
N ARG A 188 -3.47 20.01 -19.62
CA ARG A 188 -2.73 20.53 -18.48
C ARG A 188 -3.36 20.03 -17.21
N ALA A 189 -2.55 19.75 -16.20
CA ALA A 189 -3.06 19.29 -14.91
C ALA A 189 -2.44 20.08 -13.77
N ILE A 190 -3.23 20.33 -12.72
CA ILE A 190 -2.74 20.84 -11.43
C ILE A 190 -2.93 19.71 -10.42
N TYR A 191 -1.81 19.21 -9.89
CA TYR A 191 -1.80 18.21 -8.83
C TYR A 191 -1.29 18.87 -7.55
N VAL A 192 -2.09 18.82 -6.49
CA VAL A 192 -1.61 19.21 -5.17
C VAL A 192 -0.61 18.16 -4.74
N SER A 193 0.64 18.58 -4.69
CA SER A 193 1.76 17.78 -4.23
C SER A 193 1.55 17.45 -2.77
N PHE A 194 1.58 16.16 -2.52
CA PHE A 194 1.55 15.57 -1.21
C PHE A 194 2.73 14.60 -1.16
N PRO A 195 3.64 14.71 -0.17
CA PRO A 195 4.75 13.78 -0.07
C PRO A 195 4.22 12.35 0.04
N ILE A 196 4.75 11.47 -0.81
CA ILE A 196 4.48 10.03 -0.73
C ILE A 196 4.89 9.59 0.68
N ASN A 197 3.93 9.06 1.44
CA ASN A 197 4.22 8.53 2.77
C ASN A 197 5.13 7.31 2.65
N PRO A 198 6.30 7.29 3.30
CA PRO A 198 7.03 6.05 3.47
C PRO A 198 6.18 5.01 4.22
N ALA A 199 5.36 5.42 5.20
CA ALA A 199 4.49 4.49 5.93
C ALA A 199 3.30 3.97 5.09
N GLY A 200 2.74 4.79 4.21
CA GLY A 200 1.70 4.39 3.26
C GLY A 200 2.24 3.53 2.11
N ALA A 201 3.44 3.84 1.61
CA ALA A 201 4.15 2.98 0.68
C ALA A 201 4.47 1.61 1.31
N LEU A 202 4.81 1.57 2.59
CA LEU A 202 4.96 0.33 3.35
C LEU A 202 3.63 -0.44 3.48
N ASP A 203 2.50 0.22 3.72
CA ASP A 203 1.18 -0.44 3.76
C ASP A 203 0.78 -1.01 2.39
N ILE A 204 0.94 -0.22 1.31
CA ILE A 204 0.65 -0.65 -0.06
C ILE A 204 1.54 -1.84 -0.45
N ALA A 205 2.85 -1.76 -0.17
CA ALA A 205 3.78 -2.84 -0.47
C ALA A 205 3.45 -4.11 0.33
N ARG A 206 3.11 -3.98 1.63
CA ARG A 206 2.63 -5.10 2.44
C ARG A 206 1.42 -5.75 1.79
N ASP A 207 0.38 -4.98 1.49
CA ASP A 207 -0.89 -5.51 1.00
C ASP A 207 -0.73 -6.16 -0.38
N GLN A 208 0.11 -5.60 -1.24
CA GLN A 208 0.46 -6.21 -2.53
C GLN A 208 1.19 -7.55 -2.37
N MET A 209 2.15 -7.65 -1.44
CA MET A 209 2.84 -8.92 -1.18
C MET A 209 1.92 -9.97 -0.57
N LEU A 210 1.04 -9.57 0.36
CA LEU A 210 0.05 -10.48 0.93
C LEU A 210 -0.92 -11.00 -0.14
N LEU A 211 -1.40 -10.11 -1.01
CA LEU A 211 -2.23 -10.48 -2.14
C LEU A 211 -1.50 -11.44 -3.09
N ALA A 212 -0.22 -11.19 -3.41
CA ALA A 212 0.57 -12.09 -4.23
C ALA A 212 0.65 -13.50 -3.62
N LEU A 213 0.87 -13.60 -2.29
CA LEU A 213 0.86 -14.88 -1.59
C LEU A 213 -0.50 -15.58 -1.61
N ASP A 214 -1.60 -14.84 -1.50
CA ASP A 214 -2.95 -15.41 -1.65
C ASP A 214 -3.19 -15.99 -3.04
N VAL A 215 -2.72 -15.30 -4.09
CA VAL A 215 -2.81 -15.77 -5.46
C VAL A 215 -1.95 -17.03 -5.65
N ILE A 216 -0.70 -17.02 -5.19
CA ILE A 216 0.24 -18.16 -5.28
C ILE A 216 -0.34 -19.39 -4.58
N LYS A 217 -0.86 -19.21 -3.36
CA LYS A 217 -1.51 -20.29 -2.61
C LYS A 217 -2.67 -20.88 -3.39
N SER A 218 -3.53 -20.02 -3.95
CA SER A 218 -4.69 -20.44 -4.74
C SER A 218 -4.27 -21.22 -5.99
N GLU A 219 -3.22 -20.77 -6.67
CA GLU A 219 -2.67 -21.44 -7.85
C GLU A 219 -2.11 -22.83 -7.51
N ILE A 220 -1.30 -22.95 -6.46
CA ILE A 220 -0.78 -24.26 -6.00
C ILE A 220 -1.94 -25.20 -5.66
N MET A 221 -2.97 -24.73 -4.93
CA MET A 221 -4.13 -25.55 -4.59
C MET A 221 -4.90 -26.01 -5.83
N ASN A 222 -5.10 -25.13 -6.82
CA ASN A 222 -5.78 -25.46 -8.07
C ASN A 222 -5.02 -26.53 -8.86
N GLN A 223 -3.69 -26.41 -8.98
CA GLN A 223 -2.87 -27.40 -9.68
C GLN A 223 -2.91 -28.76 -8.99
N LEU A 224 -2.80 -28.80 -7.65
CA LEU A 224 -2.92 -30.04 -6.89
C LEU A 224 -4.29 -30.71 -7.05
N ALA A 225 -5.37 -29.91 -7.10
CA ALA A 225 -6.71 -30.40 -7.33
C ALA A 225 -6.90 -30.98 -8.75
N LEU A 226 -6.36 -30.32 -9.78
CA LEU A 226 -6.39 -30.80 -11.17
C LEU A 226 -5.64 -32.13 -11.33
N GLU A 227 -4.55 -32.32 -10.58
CA GLU A 227 -3.77 -33.57 -10.57
C GLU A 227 -4.41 -34.68 -9.71
N GLY A 228 -5.54 -34.43 -9.05
CA GLY A 228 -6.19 -35.38 -8.14
C GLY A 228 -5.35 -35.71 -6.90
N ARG A 229 -4.41 -34.83 -6.54
CA ARG A 229 -3.55 -35.02 -5.38
C ARG A 229 -4.29 -34.62 -4.10
N PRO A 230 -4.07 -35.34 -2.99
CA PRO A 230 -4.61 -34.92 -1.70
C PRO A 230 -4.02 -33.56 -1.32
N MET A 231 -4.87 -32.63 -0.92
CA MET A 231 -4.42 -31.33 -0.43
C MET A 231 -3.48 -31.51 0.78
N PRO A 232 -2.35 -30.78 0.85
CA PRO A 232 -1.50 -30.77 2.01
C PRO A 232 -2.35 -30.41 3.24
N ILE A 233 -2.39 -31.30 4.21
CA ILE A 233 -3.16 -31.09 5.43
C ILE A 233 -2.48 -29.92 6.14
N SER A 234 -3.19 -28.79 6.28
CA SER A 234 -2.71 -27.72 7.16
C SER A 234 -2.48 -28.35 8.53
N PRO A 235 -1.26 -28.29 9.09
CA PRO A 235 -1.02 -28.75 10.43
C PRO A 235 -1.97 -27.95 11.33
N ALA A 236 -2.54 -28.63 12.32
CA ALA A 236 -3.32 -27.97 13.35
C ALA A 236 -2.50 -26.78 13.87
N PRO A 237 -3.12 -25.60 14.11
CA PRO A 237 -2.40 -24.45 14.63
C PRO A 237 -1.55 -24.89 15.82
N ALA A 238 -0.25 -24.63 15.75
CA ALA A 238 0.66 -24.99 16.81
C ALA A 238 0.11 -24.42 18.12
N ALA A 239 -0.05 -25.26 19.14
CA ALA A 239 -0.46 -24.80 20.46
C ALA A 239 0.45 -23.64 20.86
N PRO A 240 -0.11 -22.54 21.42
CA PRO A 240 0.67 -21.37 21.77
C PRO A 240 1.87 -21.81 22.61
N VAL A 241 3.07 -21.50 22.13
CA VAL A 241 4.31 -21.77 22.84
C VAL A 241 4.19 -21.07 24.20
N PRO A 242 4.24 -21.78 25.33
CA PRO A 242 4.17 -21.13 26.64
C PRO A 242 5.31 -20.13 26.73
N ALA A 243 4.95 -18.87 27.01
CA ALA A 243 5.89 -17.78 27.18
C ALA A 243 6.95 -18.20 28.21
N LYS A 244 8.20 -18.35 27.74
CA LYS A 244 9.35 -18.57 28.61
C LYS A 244 9.53 -17.32 29.48
N GLY A 245 9.28 -17.49 30.79
CA GLY A 245 9.95 -16.71 31.83
C GLY A 245 9.30 -15.39 32.24
N ALA A 246 8.28 -15.47 33.09
CA ALA A 246 8.21 -14.54 34.21
C ALA A 246 8.85 -15.26 35.41
N GLU A 247 10.13 -15.00 35.65
CA GLU A 247 10.78 -15.37 36.91
C GLU A 247 10.00 -14.72 38.06
N SER A 248 9.29 -15.54 38.83
CA SER A 248 8.70 -15.14 40.09
C SER A 248 9.82 -14.87 41.09
N LYS A 249 10.04 -13.59 41.38
CA LYS A 249 10.87 -13.13 42.49
C LYS A 249 10.38 -13.78 43.80
N PRO A 250 11.23 -14.40 44.63
CA PRO A 250 10.79 -15.04 45.86
C PRO A 250 10.34 -13.98 46.88
N PRO A 251 9.36 -14.29 47.75
CA PRO A 251 8.84 -13.35 48.72
C PRO A 251 9.90 -13.00 49.78
N GLU A 252 10.11 -11.70 50.00
CA GLU A 252 10.89 -11.16 51.11
C GLU A 252 10.33 -11.64 52.45
N SER A 253 11.12 -12.42 53.17
CA SER A 253 10.85 -12.83 54.54
C SER A 253 10.95 -11.61 55.47
N LYS A 254 9.83 -11.23 56.11
CA LYS A 254 9.81 -10.27 57.23
C LYS A 254 10.67 -10.77 58.39
N PRO A 255 11.48 -9.92 59.05
CA PRO A 255 12.18 -10.28 60.28
C PRO A 255 11.19 -10.45 61.45
N PRO A 256 11.52 -11.29 62.45
CA PRO A 256 10.65 -11.59 63.58
C PRO A 256 10.52 -10.39 64.54
N ALA A 257 9.30 -10.20 65.03
CA ALA A 257 9.00 -9.29 66.12
C ALA A 257 9.62 -9.82 67.43
N SER A 258 10.61 -9.11 67.97
CA SER A 258 11.00 -9.27 69.37
C SER A 258 9.96 -8.59 70.26
N GLY A 259 9.18 -9.39 70.99
CA GLY A 259 8.60 -8.96 72.26
C GLY A 259 9.73 -8.64 73.24
N GLY A 260 9.56 -7.90 74.32
CA GLY A 260 8.41 -7.27 74.96
C GLY A 260 8.93 -6.78 76.33
N THR A 261 8.19 -5.93 77.02
CA THR A 261 7.95 -6.02 78.48
C THR A 261 7.17 -4.80 78.96
N ASN A 262 6.02 -5.08 79.57
CA ASN A 262 5.27 -4.16 80.39
C ASN A 262 6.04 -3.83 81.69
N LYS A 263 5.95 -2.57 82.12
CA LYS A 263 6.05 -2.17 83.53
C LYS A 263 4.86 -1.30 83.90
N LYS A 264 3.79 -1.94 84.39
CA LYS A 264 3.13 -1.68 85.68
C LYS A 264 1.96 -2.62 85.85
#